data_AF-A0A7S2KRF9-F1
#
_entry.id   AF-A0A7S2KRF9-F1
#
_cell.length_a   1.000
_cell.length_b   1.000
_cell.length_c   1.000
_cell.angle_alpha   90.00
_cell.angle_beta   90.00
_cell.angle_gamma   90.00
#
_symmetry.space_group_name_H-M   'P 1'
#
loop_
_entity.id
_entity.type
_entity.pdbx_description
1 polymer ?
#
loop_
_entity_poly.entity_id
_entity_poly.type
_entity_poly.pdbx_seq_one_letter_code
_entity_poly.pdbx_strand_id
1 'polypeptide(L)'
;MIAAPYPPPMRDPGVNRLGCMAELAVTETDVLGAITSLYDDLLPPRSKMIEHRIREREGIQFQVVPSSVAKLNPIRLMRLCVDMGLQVTFEADDQFSVYLPNRPADFIDTSSAADPYPPSLW
;
A
#
# COMPACT_ATOMS: atom_id res chain seq x y z
N MET A 1 26.67 -22.46 37.64
CA MET A 1 26.31 -22.83 36.26
C MET A 1 26.27 -21.54 35.46
N ILE A 2 27.21 -21.35 34.53
CA ILE A 2 27.45 -20.09 33.84
C ILE A 2 26.83 -20.22 32.44
N ALA A 3 25.77 -19.45 32.17
CA ALA A 3 25.11 -19.42 30.87
C ALA A 3 25.96 -18.60 29.89
N ALA A 4 26.34 -19.21 28.76
CA ALA A 4 27.06 -18.53 27.69
C ALA A 4 26.10 -17.61 26.89
N PRO A 5 26.53 -16.39 26.50
CA PRO A 5 25.73 -15.50 25.68
C PRO A 5 25.69 -15.96 24.21
N TYR A 6 24.50 -15.97 23.63
CA TYR A 6 24.27 -16.24 22.21
C TYR A 6 25.00 -15.22 21.32
N PRO A 7 25.65 -15.64 20.22
CA PRO A 7 26.19 -14.71 19.24
C PRO A 7 25.05 -14.04 18.43
N PRO A 8 25.19 -12.76 18.04
CA PRO A 8 24.20 -12.09 17.21
C PRO A 8 24.20 -12.66 15.77
N PRO A 9 23.04 -12.68 15.09
CA PRO A 9 22.97 -13.08 13.70
C PRO A 9 23.73 -12.08 12.82
N MET A 10 24.75 -12.56 12.11
CA MET A 10 25.41 -11.82 11.04
C MET A 10 24.39 -11.51 9.95
N ARG A 11 24.07 -10.23 9.74
CA ARG A 11 23.34 -9.77 8.56
C ARG A 11 24.32 -9.73 7.38
N ASP A 12 24.11 -10.61 6.41
CA ASP A 12 24.74 -10.52 5.10
C ASP A 12 24.32 -9.22 4.40
N PRO A 13 25.26 -8.37 3.94
CA PRO A 13 24.97 -7.32 2.97
C PRO A 13 24.85 -7.94 1.57
N GLY A 14 23.75 -8.66 1.35
CA GLY A 14 23.43 -9.31 0.08
C GLY A 14 22.83 -8.35 -0.94
N VAL A 15 23.67 -7.90 -1.89
CA VAL A 15 23.35 -7.64 -3.30
C VAL A 15 22.33 -6.52 -3.59
N ASN A 16 22.81 -5.29 -3.62
CA ASN A 16 22.19 -4.21 -4.40
C ASN A 16 22.40 -4.45 -5.91
N ARG A 17 21.57 -5.29 -6.53
CA ARG A 17 21.29 -5.18 -7.98
C ARG A 17 20.04 -4.33 -8.16
N LEU A 18 20.20 -3.02 -7.92
CA LEU A 18 19.25 -2.03 -8.42
C LEU A 18 19.43 -1.96 -9.94
N GLY A 19 18.70 -2.82 -10.64
CA GLY A 19 18.28 -2.48 -11.99
C GLY A 19 17.59 -1.12 -11.91
N CYS A 20 17.88 -0.22 -12.85
CA CYS A 20 17.15 1.03 -13.03
C CYS A 20 15.69 0.71 -13.39
N MET A 21 14.90 0.26 -12.41
CA MET A 21 13.46 0.24 -12.54
C MET A 21 13.05 1.70 -12.61
N ALA A 22 12.41 2.08 -13.72
CA ALA A 22 11.81 3.39 -13.84
C ALA A 22 10.94 3.63 -12.58
N GLU A 23 11.12 4.76 -11.93
CA GLU A 23 10.33 5.12 -10.76
C GLU A 23 9.14 5.95 -11.24
N LEU A 24 7.93 5.56 -10.84
CA LEU A 24 6.72 6.27 -11.24
C LEU A 24 6.71 7.64 -10.55
N ALA A 25 6.61 8.72 -11.34
CA ALA A 25 6.64 10.09 -10.83
C ALA A 25 5.26 10.46 -10.25
N VAL A 26 5.02 10.05 -9.00
CA VAL A 26 3.76 10.31 -8.31
C VAL A 26 3.70 11.74 -7.79
N THR A 27 2.60 12.43 -8.08
CA THR A 27 2.29 13.76 -7.53
C THR A 27 1.32 13.67 -6.34
N GLU A 28 1.25 14.73 -5.54
CA GLU A 28 0.29 14.85 -4.42
C GLU A 28 -1.16 14.70 -4.87
N THR A 29 -1.50 15.26 -6.04
CA THR A 29 -2.83 15.19 -6.64
C THR A 29 -3.23 13.76 -6.96
N ASP A 30 -2.28 12.95 -7.45
CA ASP A 30 -2.52 11.54 -7.77
C ASP A 30 -2.80 10.73 -6.51
N VAL A 31 -2.03 10.98 -5.45
CA VAL A 31 -2.21 10.32 -4.14
C VAL A 31 -3.55 10.69 -3.51
N LEU A 32 -3.86 11.98 -3.40
CA LEU A 32 -5.14 12.42 -2.84
C LEU A 32 -6.32 11.90 -3.66
N GLY A 33 -6.19 11.93 -4.98
CA GLY A 33 -7.20 11.40 -5.87
C GLY A 33 -7.43 9.91 -5.65
N ALA A 34 -6.36 9.12 -5.59
CA ALA A 34 -6.43 7.68 -5.33
C ALA A 34 -7.04 7.37 -3.96
N ILE A 35 -6.63 8.06 -2.90
CA ILE A 35 -7.18 7.89 -1.55
C ILE A 35 -8.65 8.26 -1.54
N THR A 36 -9.03 9.41 -2.11
CA THR A 36 -10.43 9.85 -2.17
C THR A 36 -11.30 8.83 -2.90
N SER A 37 -10.85 8.29 -4.03
CA SER A 37 -11.60 7.24 -4.72
C SER A 37 -11.77 5.97 -3.88
N LEU A 38 -10.74 5.55 -3.13
CA LEU A 38 -10.85 4.38 -2.25
C LEU A 38 -11.87 4.61 -1.13
N TYR A 39 -11.94 5.82 -0.57
CA TYR A 39 -12.99 6.18 0.38
C TYR A 39 -14.39 6.15 -0.23
N ASP A 40 -14.54 6.60 -1.49
CA ASP A 40 -15.83 6.59 -2.17
C ASP A 40 -16.28 5.16 -2.50
N ASP A 41 -15.34 4.25 -2.73
CA ASP A 41 -15.57 2.80 -2.89
C ASP A 41 -15.74 2.04 -1.57
N LEU A 42 -15.59 2.72 -0.42
CA LEU A 42 -15.56 2.11 0.92
C LEU A 42 -14.46 1.03 1.06
N LEU A 43 -13.33 1.21 0.39
CA LEU A 43 -12.16 0.34 0.47
C LEU A 43 -11.04 0.97 1.30
N PRO A 44 -10.33 0.18 2.13
CA PRO A 44 -9.25 0.71 2.95
C PRO A 44 -8.07 1.18 2.06
N PRO A 45 -7.55 2.39 2.28
CA PRO A 45 -6.46 2.99 1.51
C PRO A 45 -5.09 2.38 1.87
N ARG A 46 -4.92 1.10 1.59
CA ARG A 46 -3.66 0.35 1.74
C ARG A 46 -2.67 0.73 0.64
N SER A 47 -1.38 0.68 0.93
CA SER A 47 -0.29 1.06 0.03
C SER A 47 -0.43 0.43 -1.38
N LYS A 48 -0.76 -0.86 -1.47
CA LYS A 48 -1.01 -1.56 -2.75
C LYS A 48 -2.25 -1.08 -3.49
N MET A 49 -3.31 -0.71 -2.77
CA MET A 49 -4.55 -0.20 -3.38
C MET A 49 -4.37 1.21 -3.90
N ILE A 50 -3.62 2.05 -3.17
CA ILE A 50 -3.22 3.38 -3.63
C ILE A 50 -2.41 3.27 -4.92
N GLU A 51 -1.38 2.41 -4.95
CA GLU A 51 -0.58 2.17 -6.16
C GLU A 51 -1.45 1.73 -7.34
N HIS A 52 -2.40 0.82 -7.10
CA HIS A 52 -3.31 0.34 -8.14
C HIS A 52 -4.20 1.46 -8.71
N ARG A 53 -4.78 2.30 -7.84
CA ARG A 53 -5.63 3.42 -8.27
C ARG A 53 -4.85 4.50 -9.01
N ILE A 54 -3.61 4.78 -8.61
CA ILE A 54 -2.74 5.73 -9.34
C ILE A 54 -2.49 5.22 -10.77
N ARG A 55 -2.12 3.95 -10.92
CA ARG A 55 -1.86 3.36 -12.25
C ARG A 55 -3.09 3.36 -13.16
N GLU A 56 -4.25 3.05 -12.60
CA GLU A 56 -5.52 3.06 -13.33
C GLU A 56 -5.83 4.46 -13.88
N ARG A 57 -5.58 5.51 -13.07
CA ARG A 57 -5.77 6.91 -13.46
C ARG A 57 -4.81 7.38 -14.53
N GLU A 58 -3.58 6.86 -14.55
CA GLU A 58 -2.62 7.10 -15.64
C GLU A 58 -2.97 6.34 -16.93
N GLY A 59 -4.07 5.57 -16.95
CA GLY A 59 -4.46 4.74 -18.09
C GLY A 59 -3.53 3.55 -18.31
N ILE A 60 -2.68 3.23 -17.33
CA ILE A 60 -1.81 2.05 -17.37
C ILE A 60 -2.69 0.84 -17.06
N GLN A 61 -3.28 0.27 -18.11
CA GLN A 61 -4.04 -0.97 -18.00
C GLN A 61 -3.13 -2.05 -17.43
N PHE A 62 -3.64 -2.75 -16.42
CA PHE A 62 -3.00 -3.90 -15.79
C PHE A 62 -3.03 -5.10 -16.75
N GLN A 63 -2.36 -5.02 -17.90
CA GLN A 63 -2.09 -6.21 -18.70
C GLN A 63 -1.09 -7.08 -17.92
N VAL A 64 -1.43 -8.36 -17.84
CA VAL A 64 -0.88 -9.42 -16.97
C VAL A 64 0.60 -9.77 -17.28
N VAL A 65 1.38 -8.87 -17.89
CA VAL A 65 2.78 -9.12 -18.25
C VAL A 65 3.72 -8.48 -17.22
N PRO A 66 4.56 -9.29 -16.56
CA PRO A 66 5.39 -8.85 -15.45
C PRO A 66 6.70 -8.23 -15.96
N SER A 67 7.25 -7.31 -15.15
CA SER A 67 8.68 -7.00 -14.99
C SER A 67 9.15 -5.60 -15.39
N SER A 68 8.47 -4.87 -16.30
CA SER A 68 8.94 -3.54 -16.74
C SER A 68 8.06 -2.35 -16.33
N VAL A 69 7.01 -2.56 -15.55
CA VAL A 69 6.18 -1.44 -15.07
C VAL A 69 6.92 -0.76 -13.92
N ALA A 70 7.03 0.56 -14.00
CA ALA A 70 7.64 1.38 -12.97
C ALA A 70 7.03 1.05 -11.60
N LYS A 71 7.86 0.55 -10.68
CA LYS A 71 7.41 0.23 -9.32
C LYS A 71 7.35 1.51 -8.52
N LEU A 72 6.25 1.70 -7.79
CA LEU A 72 6.18 2.80 -6.85
C LEU A 72 7.07 2.47 -5.65
N ASN A 73 7.92 3.41 -5.25
CA ASN A 73 8.71 3.23 -4.03
C ASN A 73 7.80 3.46 -2.80
N PRO A 74 7.53 2.43 -1.98
CA PRO A 74 6.59 2.54 -0.86
C PRO A 74 7.06 3.54 0.20
N ILE A 75 8.37 3.67 0.42
CA ILE A 75 8.94 4.63 1.37
C ILE A 75 8.69 6.06 0.90
N ARG A 76 8.81 6.31 -0.41
CA ARG A 76 8.58 7.63 -0.99
C ARG A 76 7.10 8.01 -0.94
N LEU A 77 6.21 7.08 -1.30
CA LEU A 77 4.76 7.29 -1.16
C LEU A 77 4.39 7.60 0.28
N MET A 78 4.91 6.83 1.24
CA MET A 78 4.65 7.02 2.65
C MET A 78 5.10 8.41 3.13
N ARG A 79 6.32 8.84 2.79
CA ARG A 79 6.82 10.17 3.12
C ARG A 79 5.93 11.27 2.55
N LEU A 80 5.54 11.13 1.28
CA LEU A 80 4.63 12.07 0.64
C LEU A 80 3.30 12.18 1.41
N CYS A 81 2.71 11.06 1.81
CA CYS A 81 1.48 11.06 2.62
C CYS A 81 1.66 11.77 3.98
N VAL A 82 2.80 11.57 4.65
CA VAL A 82 3.11 12.24 5.92
C VAL A 82 3.29 13.75 5.72
N ASP A 83 4.01 14.15 4.68
CA ASP A 83 4.26 15.57 4.36
C ASP A 83 2.96 16.31 4.04
N MET A 84 1.98 15.61 3.46
CA MET A 84 0.63 16.11 3.19
C MET A 84 -0.28 16.17 4.44
N GLY A 85 0.20 15.73 5.60
CA GLY A 85 -0.57 15.71 6.85
C GLY A 85 -1.61 14.59 6.93
N LEU A 86 -1.44 13.52 6.16
CA LEU A 86 -2.31 12.34 6.22
C LEU A 86 -1.92 11.43 7.38
N GLN A 87 -2.90 10.70 7.93
CA GLN A 87 -2.65 9.78 9.02
C GLN A 87 -2.17 8.44 8.46
N VAL A 88 -0.88 8.13 8.64
CA VAL A 88 -0.28 6.87 8.19
C VAL A 88 -0.24 5.86 9.35
N THR A 89 -0.72 4.64 9.10
CA THR A 89 -0.66 3.51 10.04
C THR A 89 0.08 2.34 9.39
N PHE A 90 1.06 1.77 10.09
CA PHE A 90 1.79 0.60 9.61
C PHE A 90 0.99 -0.68 9.86
N GLU A 91 0.96 -1.55 8.87
CA GLU A 91 0.37 -2.89 8.92
C GLU A 91 1.48 -3.95 8.85
N ALA A 92 1.09 -5.23 8.84
CA ALA A 92 2.04 -6.33 8.64
C ALA A 92 2.68 -6.30 7.24
N ASP A 93 3.80 -7.01 7.08
CA ASP A 93 4.46 -7.26 5.79
C ASP A 93 4.88 -5.99 5.01
N ASP A 94 5.44 -4.99 5.72
CA ASP A 94 5.89 -3.70 5.14
C ASP A 94 4.78 -2.93 4.41
N GLN A 95 3.51 -3.19 4.77
CA GLN A 95 2.36 -2.44 4.26
C GLN A 95 2.00 -1.30 5.21
N PHE A 96 1.33 -0.29 4.66
CA PHE A 96 0.79 0.81 5.44
C PHE A 96 -0.54 1.25 4.84
N SER A 97 -1.38 1.81 5.69
CA SER A 97 -2.66 2.41 5.34
C SER A 97 -2.63 3.90 5.62
N VAL A 98 -3.33 4.69 4.78
CA VAL A 98 -3.28 6.15 4.82
C VAL A 98 -4.68 6.74 4.92
N TYR A 99 -5.00 7.43 6.00
CA TYR A 99 -6.33 7.95 6.26
C TYR A 99 -6.38 9.47 6.12
N LEU A 100 -7.52 9.97 5.61
CA LEU A 100 -7.82 11.39 5.53
C LEU A 100 -8.12 11.92 6.93
N PRO A 101 -7.50 13.03 7.36
CA PRO A 101 -7.81 13.62 8.66
C PRO A 101 -9.28 14.05 8.68
N ASN A 102 -9.98 13.72 9.76
CA ASN A 102 -11.39 14.06 9.97
C ASN A 102 -12.41 13.34 9.05
N ARG A 103 -12.02 12.29 8.32
CA ARG A 103 -12.97 11.42 7.61
C ARG A 103 -13.04 10.06 8.30
N PRO A 104 -14.24 9.56 8.67
CA PRO A 104 -14.36 8.27 9.33
C PRO A 104 -13.92 7.12 8.40
N ALA A 105 -13.33 6.09 8.99
CA ALA A 105 -12.78 4.92 8.31
C ALA A 105 -13.82 3.78 8.22
N ASP A 106 -15.00 4.08 7.67
CA ASP A 106 -16.14 3.15 7.59
C ASP A 106 -16.01 2.20 6.39
N PHE A 107 -14.88 1.49 6.30
CA PHE A 107 -14.57 0.61 5.19
C PHE A 107 -15.28 -0.74 5.30
N ILE A 108 -15.62 -1.34 4.16
CA ILE A 108 -16.20 -2.68 4.10
C ILE A 108 -15.11 -3.71 4.43
N ASP A 109 -15.40 -4.58 5.40
CA ASP A 109 -14.57 -5.75 5.65
C ASP A 109 -14.87 -6.84 4.62
N THR A 110 -14.09 -6.84 3.54
CA THR A 110 -14.19 -7.86 2.49
C THR A 110 -13.77 -9.26 2.96
N SER A 111 -13.19 -9.37 4.16
CA SER A 111 -12.81 -10.65 4.78
C SER A 111 -13.79 -11.15 5.82
N SER A 112 -14.89 -10.42 6.06
CA SER A 112 -15.96 -10.86 6.95
C SER A 112 -16.52 -12.21 6.50
N ALA A 113 -16.52 -13.18 7.42
CA ALA A 113 -17.13 -14.49 7.20
C ALA A 113 -18.66 -14.43 7.18
N ALA A 114 -19.25 -13.32 7.62
CA ALA A 114 -20.68 -13.09 7.54
C ALA A 114 -21.01 -12.60 6.12
N ASP A 115 -21.67 -13.45 5.33
CA ASP A 115 -22.20 -13.05 4.03
C ASP A 115 -23.35 -12.04 4.24
N PRO A 116 -23.25 -10.82 3.70
CA PRO A 116 -24.30 -9.81 3.82
C PRO A 116 -25.52 -10.12 2.95
N TYR A 117 -25.43 -11.05 2.00
CA TYR A 117 -26.53 -11.39 1.10
C TYR A 117 -27.47 -12.42 1.74
N PRO A 118 -28.79 -12.21 1.65
CA PRO A 118 -29.76 -13.19 2.11
C PRO A 118 -29.63 -14.50 1.31
N PRO A 119 -29.95 -15.66 1.92
CA PRO A 119 -29.89 -16.96 1.25
C PRO A 119 -30.74 -17.08 -0.02
N SER A 120 -31.69 -16.17 -0.24
CA SER A 120 -32.54 -16.14 -1.43
C SER A 120 -31.83 -15.65 -2.70
N LEU A 121 -30.61 -15.14 -2.59
CA LEU A 121 -29.81 -14.61 -3.71
C LEU A 121 -28.70 -15.57 -4.17
N TRP A 122 -28.60 -16.77 -3.59
CA TRP A 122 -27.65 -17.81 -4.00
C TRP A 122 -28.32 -18.91 -4.82
#